data_AF-A0A938VG63-F1
#
_entry.id   AF-A0A938VG63-F1
#
_cell.length_a   1.000
_cell.length_b   1.000
_cell.length_c   1.000
_cell.angle_alpha   90.00
_cell.angle_beta   90.00
_cell.angle_gamma   90.00
#
_symmetry.space_group_name_H-M   'P 1'
#
loop_
_entity.id
_entity.type
_entity.pdbx_description
1 polymer ?
#
loop_
_entity_poly.entity_id
_entity_poly.type
_entity_poly.pdbx_seq_one_letter_code
_entity_poly.pdbx_strand_id
1 'polypeptide(L)'
;GPRRSKHAAGPSCTPKPARSRSLPPPTRPPSTASPPWTATTWPSPACRFHRELTLVLRDQARLRVSLDIPVMHDDQHAPAIVVLAALTNALRLVDKRLASVRIIVNGAGAAAIATARMLLLAGARDVILCDRVGTVAADREEHMNPYKREIARATNPAGIHGTVSAAMRVADVFLGRSAPGTIAVADVAAMARDPIVFAMANPEPEILPEALVGVARVVGTGRSDYPNQINNSLAFPGVFRGALDVHARTFDDTMKLAAAWAIADLVPAVAEATRRAAADSDVARRLV
;
A
#
# COMPACT_ATOMS: atom_id res chain seq x y z
N GLY A 1 -51.83 29.31 -39.78
CA GLY A 1 -51.57 30.44 -40.70
C GLY A 1 -51.67 31.74 -39.92
N PRO A 2 -50.68 32.64 -39.97
CA PRO A 2 -50.55 33.78 -39.06
C PRO A 2 -51.13 35.10 -39.60
N ARG A 3 -51.57 36.00 -38.71
CA ARG A 3 -51.62 37.47 -38.88
C ARG A 3 -51.17 38.07 -37.54
N ARG A 4 -49.94 38.62 -37.38
CA ARG A 4 -49.51 40.02 -37.62
C ARG A 4 -50.57 41.04 -37.17
N SER A 5 -50.31 42.11 -36.41
CA SER A 5 -49.10 42.73 -35.85
C SER A 5 -49.57 44.02 -35.14
N LYS A 6 -48.88 44.50 -34.10
CA LYS A 6 -48.58 45.94 -33.95
C LYS A 6 -47.37 46.12 -33.04
N HIS A 7 -46.38 46.81 -33.59
CA HIS A 7 -45.08 47.14 -33.03
C HIS A 7 -45.15 48.38 -32.12
N ALA A 8 -44.33 48.38 -31.06
CA ALA A 8 -43.77 49.59 -30.48
C ALA A 8 -42.24 49.37 -30.37
N ALA A 9 -41.48 50.34 -30.88
CA ALA A 9 -40.03 50.30 -31.03
C ALA A 9 -39.32 50.73 -29.75
N GLY A 10 -38.28 49.99 -29.35
CA GLY A 10 -37.29 50.37 -28.34
C GLY A 10 -35.88 50.28 -28.94
N PRO A 11 -34.92 51.09 -28.47
CA PRO A 11 -33.66 51.36 -29.17
C PRO A 11 -32.70 50.17 -29.15
N SER A 12 -32.06 49.93 -30.29
CA SER A 12 -31.04 48.90 -30.49
C SER A 12 -29.71 49.30 -29.85
N CYS A 13 -29.24 48.52 -28.88
CA CYS A 13 -27.85 48.54 -28.42
C CYS A 13 -27.09 47.37 -29.06
N THR A 14 -26.40 47.64 -30.17
CA THR A 14 -25.36 46.75 -30.69
C THR A 14 -24.08 46.89 -29.86
N PRO A 15 -23.49 45.81 -29.32
CA PRO A 15 -22.19 45.88 -28.66
C PRO A 15 -21.07 46.08 -29.70
N LYS A 16 -20.21 47.10 -29.47
CA LYS A 16 -18.96 47.31 -30.21
C LYS A 16 -17.99 46.13 -29.98
N PRO A 17 -17.17 45.73 -30.98
CA PRO A 17 -16.17 44.69 -30.79
C PRO A 17 -15.07 45.17 -29.83
N ALA A 18 -14.82 44.38 -28.78
CA ALA A 18 -13.72 44.61 -27.86
C ALA A 18 -12.38 44.40 -28.58
N ARG A 19 -11.49 45.40 -28.51
CA ARG A 19 -10.10 45.29 -28.97
C ARG A 19 -9.38 44.22 -28.17
N SER A 20 -8.79 43.24 -28.84
CA SER A 20 -7.88 42.27 -28.23
C SER A 20 -6.66 43.00 -27.65
N ARG A 21 -6.54 43.03 -26.32
CA ARG A 21 -5.26 43.30 -25.66
C ARG A 21 -4.56 41.96 -25.47
N SER A 22 -3.49 41.72 -26.21
CA SER A 22 -2.57 40.62 -25.96
C SER A 22 -1.96 40.77 -24.57
N LEU A 23 -2.04 39.71 -23.76
CA LEU A 23 -1.29 39.60 -22.51
C LEU A 23 0.21 39.40 -22.86
N PRO A 24 1.15 40.05 -22.14
CA PRO A 24 2.57 39.76 -22.31
C PRO A 24 2.88 38.34 -21.79
N PRO A 25 3.88 37.64 -22.36
CA PRO A 25 4.27 36.32 -21.89
C PRO A 25 4.85 36.37 -20.46
N PRO A 26 4.76 35.28 -19.68
CA PRO A 26 5.25 35.26 -18.32
C PRO A 26 6.77 35.46 -18.29
N THR A 27 7.22 36.40 -17.47
CA THR A 27 8.64 36.64 -17.21
C THR A 27 9.22 35.48 -16.40
N ARG A 28 10.32 34.90 -16.89
CA ARG A 28 11.12 33.90 -16.16
C ARG A 28 11.68 34.54 -14.88
N PRO A 29 11.60 33.90 -13.70
CA PRO A 29 12.29 34.41 -12.52
C PRO A 29 13.81 34.33 -12.71
N PRO A 30 14.60 35.19 -12.04
CA PRO A 30 16.05 35.20 -12.18
C PRO A 30 16.65 33.89 -11.65
N SER A 31 17.63 33.34 -12.39
CA SER A 31 18.35 32.14 -11.98
C SER A 31 19.25 32.43 -10.77
N THR A 32 18.83 32.00 -9.58
CA THR A 32 19.76 31.82 -8.47
C THR A 32 20.48 30.50 -8.69
N ALA A 33 21.77 30.56 -9.02
CA ALA A 33 22.61 29.39 -9.10
C ALA A 33 22.67 28.70 -7.73
N SER A 34 22.14 27.49 -7.64
CA SER A 34 22.36 26.61 -6.48
C SER A 34 23.85 26.24 -6.41
N PRO A 35 24.47 26.20 -5.22
CA PRO A 35 25.86 25.79 -5.10
C PRO A 35 26.03 24.34 -5.58
N PRO A 36 27.18 23.98 -6.19
CA PRO A 36 27.41 22.64 -6.70
C PRO A 36 27.36 21.65 -5.55
N TRP A 37 26.57 20.58 -5.72
CA TRP A 37 26.56 19.41 -4.86
C TRP A 37 27.97 18.80 -4.88
N THR A 38 28.80 19.15 -3.90
CA THR A 38 30.07 18.46 -3.69
C THR A 38 29.73 17.02 -3.30
N ALA A 39 30.16 16.08 -4.15
CA ALA A 39 30.06 14.65 -3.94
C ALA A 39 30.81 14.28 -2.65
N THR A 40 30.11 14.38 -1.53
CA THR A 40 30.57 13.84 -0.26
C THR A 40 30.54 12.33 -0.45
N THR A 41 31.70 11.70 -0.30
CA THR A 41 31.91 10.25 -0.37
C THR A 41 30.78 9.51 0.35
N TRP A 42 29.93 8.87 -0.45
CA TRP A 42 28.76 8.18 0.05
C TRP A 42 29.20 6.91 0.80
N PRO A 43 28.80 6.70 2.07
CA PRO A 43 29.11 5.47 2.78
C PRO A 43 28.38 4.28 2.14
N SER A 44 28.85 3.08 2.46
CA SER A 44 28.45 1.80 1.85
C SER A 44 26.92 1.60 1.75
N PRO A 45 26.42 0.77 0.82
CA PRO A 45 24.98 0.56 0.58
C PRO A 45 24.16 0.20 1.84
N ALA A 46 24.77 -0.46 2.82
CA ALA A 46 24.14 -0.80 4.09
C ALA A 46 23.79 0.43 4.96
N CYS A 47 24.53 1.53 4.81
CA CYS A 47 24.31 2.79 5.55
C CYS A 47 23.18 3.63 4.94
N ARG A 48 22.93 3.52 3.62
CA ARG A 48 21.83 4.23 2.92
C ARG A 48 20.45 3.79 3.41
N PHE A 49 20.21 2.48 3.49
CA PHE A 49 18.90 1.95 3.86
C PHE A 49 18.48 2.27 5.31
N HIS A 50 19.43 2.31 6.24
CA HIS A 50 19.15 2.63 7.65
C HIS A 50 18.83 4.12 7.86
N ARG A 51 19.48 5.02 7.10
CA ARG A 51 19.22 6.46 7.16
C ARG A 51 17.87 6.82 6.55
N GLU A 52 17.51 6.22 5.41
CA GLU A 52 16.24 6.53 4.73
C GLU A 52 15.02 6.17 5.58
N LEU A 53 14.97 4.97 6.19
CA LEU A 53 13.87 4.58 7.07
C LEU A 53 13.70 5.55 8.25
N THR A 54 14.81 5.89 8.90
CA THR A 54 14.80 6.73 10.11
C THR A 54 14.37 8.15 9.80
N LEU A 55 14.84 8.71 8.69
CA LEU A 55 14.46 10.05 8.23
C LEU A 55 12.98 10.09 7.87
N VAL A 56 12.52 9.17 7.03
CA VAL A 56 11.13 9.17 6.56
C VAL A 56 10.13 9.04 7.72
N LEU A 57 10.35 8.12 8.66
CA LEU A 57 9.46 7.96 9.81
C LEU A 57 9.54 9.15 10.78
N ARG A 58 10.74 9.72 10.99
CA ARG A 58 10.95 10.88 11.86
C ARG A 58 10.29 12.13 11.29
N ASP A 59 10.46 12.38 10.00
CA ASP A 59 9.92 13.56 9.32
C ASP A 59 8.40 13.53 9.29
N GLN A 60 7.81 12.35 9.02
CA GLN A 60 6.36 12.17 9.14
C GLN A 60 5.85 12.48 10.55
N ALA A 61 6.51 11.94 11.60
CA ALA A 61 6.09 12.18 12.98
C ALA A 61 6.18 13.67 13.36
N ARG A 62 7.23 14.36 12.89
CA ARG A 62 7.38 15.81 13.10
C ARG A 62 6.28 16.60 12.40
N LEU A 63 6.05 16.35 11.11
CA LEU A 63 5.05 17.06 10.31
C LEU A 63 3.63 16.88 10.88
N ARG A 64 3.31 15.69 11.38
CA ARG A 64 2.02 15.41 12.03
C ARG A 64 1.76 16.23 13.30
N VAL A 65 2.80 16.63 14.01
CA VAL A 65 2.68 17.44 15.24
C VAL A 65 2.76 18.94 14.94
N SER A 66 3.47 19.32 13.88
CA SER A 66 3.72 20.73 13.54
C SER A 66 2.68 21.37 12.63
N LEU A 67 1.76 20.60 12.04
CA LEU A 67 0.79 21.09 11.07
C LEU A 67 -0.65 20.84 11.53
N ASP A 68 -1.53 21.82 11.30
CA ASP A 68 -2.98 21.74 11.57
C ASP A 68 -3.78 21.09 10.42
N ILE A 69 -3.09 20.42 9.48
CA ILE A 69 -3.66 19.77 8.30
C ILE A 69 -3.35 18.26 8.32
N PRO A 70 -4.18 17.41 7.70
CA PRO A 70 -3.98 15.97 7.75
C PRO A 70 -2.73 15.57 6.93
N VAL A 71 -1.81 14.83 7.57
CA VAL A 71 -0.57 14.36 6.95
C VAL A 71 -0.60 12.84 6.77
N MET A 72 -0.50 12.41 5.51
CA MET A 72 -0.40 11.01 5.10
C MET A 72 0.82 10.81 4.18
N HIS A 73 1.63 9.79 4.47
CA HIS A 73 2.65 9.32 3.54
C HIS A 73 2.10 8.22 2.64
N ASP A 74 2.13 8.42 1.32
CA ASP A 74 1.55 7.48 0.36
C ASP A 74 2.25 6.13 0.41
N ASP A 75 3.57 6.07 0.24
CA ASP A 75 4.33 4.80 0.21
C ASP A 75 4.31 3.98 1.52
N GLN A 76 3.74 4.51 2.59
CA GLN A 76 3.55 3.80 3.86
C GLN A 76 2.09 3.42 4.08
N HIS A 77 1.21 4.42 4.11
CA HIS A 77 -0.17 4.23 4.55
C HIS A 77 -1.06 3.67 3.43
N ALA A 78 -0.94 4.16 2.20
CA ALA A 78 -1.79 3.66 1.11
C ALA A 78 -1.56 2.16 0.85
N PRO A 79 -0.33 1.65 0.73
CA PRO A 79 -0.11 0.21 0.62
C PRO A 79 -0.63 -0.57 1.82
N ALA A 80 -0.52 -0.04 3.06
CA ALA A 80 -1.05 -0.73 4.23
C ALA A 80 -2.58 -0.88 4.16
N ILE A 81 -3.28 0.17 3.72
CA ILE A 81 -4.72 0.19 3.49
C ILE A 81 -5.11 -0.84 2.43
N VAL A 82 -4.48 -0.79 1.26
CA VAL A 82 -4.84 -1.66 0.14
C VAL A 82 -4.48 -3.12 0.42
N VAL A 83 -3.34 -3.38 1.09
CA VAL A 83 -2.98 -4.74 1.52
C VAL A 83 -3.99 -5.30 2.52
N LEU A 84 -4.43 -4.51 3.50
CA LEU A 84 -5.46 -4.97 4.44
C LEU A 84 -6.78 -5.26 3.72
N ALA A 85 -7.18 -4.42 2.77
CA ALA A 85 -8.39 -4.64 1.96
C ALA A 85 -8.30 -5.94 1.15
N ALA A 86 -7.21 -6.11 0.40
CA ALA A 86 -6.94 -7.31 -0.40
C ALA A 86 -6.89 -8.57 0.46
N LEU A 87 -6.21 -8.51 1.61
CA LEU A 87 -6.08 -9.63 2.52
C LEU A 87 -7.43 -10.00 3.14
N THR A 88 -8.27 -9.01 3.47
CA THR A 88 -9.62 -9.25 4.00
C THR A 88 -10.45 -10.07 3.00
N ASN A 89 -10.41 -9.71 1.72
CA ASN A 89 -11.10 -10.46 0.67
C ASN A 89 -10.47 -11.83 0.39
N ALA A 90 -9.13 -11.94 0.43
CA ALA A 90 -8.45 -13.22 0.28
C ALA A 90 -8.81 -14.19 1.40
N LEU A 91 -8.86 -13.71 2.65
CA LEU A 91 -9.26 -14.50 3.81
C LEU A 91 -10.73 -14.95 3.74
N ARG A 92 -11.65 -14.09 3.26
CA ARG A 92 -13.05 -14.47 2.97
C ARG A 92 -13.12 -15.59 1.92
N LEU A 93 -12.27 -15.55 0.90
CA LEU A 93 -12.23 -16.55 -0.18
C LEU A 93 -11.76 -17.93 0.31
N VAL A 94 -10.75 -17.96 1.19
CA VAL A 94 -10.18 -19.21 1.74
C VAL A 94 -10.78 -19.63 3.09
N ASP A 95 -11.84 -18.95 3.54
CA ASP A 95 -12.55 -19.19 4.79
C ASP A 95 -11.64 -19.20 6.04
N LYS A 96 -10.75 -18.21 6.13
CA LYS A 96 -9.84 -18.02 7.27
C LYS A 96 -10.14 -16.73 8.03
N ARG A 97 -9.84 -16.71 9.32
CA ARG A 97 -9.98 -15.53 10.18
C ARG A 97 -8.62 -14.85 10.38
N LEU A 98 -8.57 -13.51 10.26
CA LEU A 98 -7.34 -12.73 10.42
C LEU A 98 -6.62 -13.00 11.75
N ALA A 99 -7.37 -13.19 12.83
CA ALA A 99 -6.83 -13.47 14.16
C ALA A 99 -6.24 -14.89 14.32
N SER A 100 -6.45 -15.78 13.35
CA SER A 100 -6.06 -17.20 13.40
C SER A 100 -4.98 -17.57 12.39
N VAL A 101 -4.56 -16.63 11.53
CA VAL A 101 -3.57 -16.88 10.50
C VAL A 101 -2.18 -16.39 10.91
N ARG A 102 -1.15 -17.09 10.44
CA ARG A 102 0.23 -16.60 10.48
C ARG A 102 0.57 -15.84 9.21
N ILE A 103 1.06 -14.60 9.38
CA ILE A 103 1.37 -13.68 8.29
C ILE A 103 2.87 -13.38 8.29
N ILE A 104 3.54 -13.72 7.19
CA ILE A 104 4.93 -13.33 6.94
C ILE A 104 4.95 -12.03 6.15
N VAL A 105 5.63 -11.02 6.66
CA VAL A 105 5.90 -9.76 5.96
C VAL A 105 7.37 -9.74 5.59
N ASN A 106 7.70 -10.02 4.32
CA ASN A 106 9.07 -10.01 3.85
C ASN A 106 9.49 -8.59 3.45
N GLY A 107 10.26 -7.95 4.31
CA GLY A 107 10.64 -6.55 4.28
C GLY A 107 10.54 -5.94 5.68
N ALA A 108 11.48 -5.05 6.02
CA ALA A 108 11.48 -4.32 7.30
C ALA A 108 11.75 -2.82 7.12
N GLY A 109 11.32 -2.27 5.97
CA GLY A 109 11.30 -0.83 5.68
C GLY A 109 10.02 -0.16 6.19
N ALA A 110 9.88 1.15 5.95
CA ALA A 110 8.80 1.99 6.52
C ALA A 110 7.43 1.46 6.13
N ALA A 111 7.33 1.21 4.83
CA ALA A 111 6.32 0.46 4.13
C ALA A 111 5.84 -0.82 4.86
N ALA A 112 6.75 -1.77 5.04
CA ALA A 112 6.45 -3.07 5.64
C ALA A 112 6.06 -2.96 7.12
N ILE A 113 6.75 -2.09 7.87
CA ILE A 113 6.42 -1.80 9.27
C ILE A 113 5.03 -1.18 9.39
N ALA A 114 4.65 -0.26 8.50
CA ALA A 114 3.32 0.34 8.48
C ALA A 114 2.23 -0.71 8.19
N THR A 115 2.48 -1.63 7.26
CA THR A 115 1.57 -2.77 7.00
C THR A 115 1.46 -3.67 8.22
N ALA A 116 2.57 -4.07 8.85
CA ALA A 116 2.53 -4.91 10.05
C ALA A 116 1.74 -4.26 11.18
N ARG A 117 1.95 -2.97 11.46
CA ARG A 117 1.17 -2.20 12.44
C ARG A 117 -0.31 -2.18 12.09
N MET A 118 -0.66 -1.96 10.82
CA MET A 118 -2.04 -1.94 10.35
C MET A 118 -2.73 -3.30 10.50
N LEU A 119 -2.01 -4.41 10.24
CA LEU A 119 -2.52 -5.76 10.45
C LEU A 119 -2.78 -6.05 11.93
N LEU A 120 -1.86 -5.65 12.82
CA LEU A 120 -2.03 -5.78 14.27
C LEU A 120 -3.25 -4.98 14.75
N LEU A 121 -3.39 -3.72 14.28
CA LEU A 121 -4.55 -2.87 14.57
C LEU A 121 -5.87 -3.49 14.08
N ALA A 122 -5.85 -4.18 12.95
CA ALA A 122 -7.00 -4.90 12.41
C ALA A 122 -7.32 -6.21 13.14
N GLY A 123 -6.47 -6.65 14.08
CA GLY A 123 -6.68 -7.84 14.91
C GLY A 123 -5.88 -9.08 14.52
N ALA A 124 -4.87 -8.96 13.65
CA ALA A 124 -3.90 -10.04 13.42
C ALA A 124 -3.11 -10.33 14.70
N ARG A 125 -2.85 -11.61 14.98
CA ARG A 125 -2.17 -12.05 16.22
C ARG A 125 -0.77 -12.62 15.99
N ASP A 126 -0.52 -13.20 14.81
CA ASP A 126 0.77 -13.78 14.46
C ASP A 126 1.27 -13.15 13.16
N VAL A 127 2.03 -12.06 13.31
CA VAL A 127 2.71 -11.37 12.22
C VAL A 127 4.20 -11.52 12.44
N ILE A 128 4.96 -11.91 11.42
CA ILE A 128 6.42 -12.07 11.49
C ILE A 128 7.04 -11.24 10.37
N LEU A 129 7.87 -10.26 10.72
CA LEU A 129 8.66 -9.53 9.72
C LEU A 129 9.96 -10.25 9.43
N CYS A 130 10.38 -10.26 8.17
CA CYS A 130 11.69 -10.72 7.74
C CYS A 130 12.45 -9.57 7.08
N ASP A 131 13.77 -9.54 7.25
CA ASP A 131 14.66 -8.69 6.47
C ASP A 131 15.80 -9.51 5.86
N ARG A 132 16.77 -8.83 5.26
CA ARG A 132 17.92 -9.45 4.60
C ARG A 132 18.77 -10.39 5.47
N VAL A 133 18.68 -10.30 6.80
CA VAL A 133 19.42 -11.18 7.73
C VAL A 133 18.52 -12.34 8.19
N GLY A 134 17.19 -12.18 8.11
CA GLY A 134 16.23 -13.17 8.57
C GLY A 134 15.07 -12.55 9.32
N THR A 135 14.38 -13.33 10.14
CA THR A 135 13.28 -12.86 10.97
C THR A 135 13.72 -11.72 11.91
N VAL A 136 12.82 -10.76 12.08
CA VAL A 136 12.95 -9.65 13.02
C VAL A 136 12.37 -10.12 14.35
N ALA A 137 13.24 -10.34 15.34
CA ALA A 137 12.88 -10.83 16.67
C ALA A 137 13.36 -9.84 17.76
N ALA A 138 12.71 -9.87 18.93
CA ALA A 138 12.94 -8.89 19.99
C ALA A 138 14.35 -8.96 20.61
N ASP A 139 14.91 -10.16 20.66
CA ASP A 139 16.24 -10.52 21.16
C ASP A 139 17.34 -10.44 20.08
N ARG A 140 16.98 -10.19 18.83
CA ARG A 140 17.96 -10.00 17.75
C ARG A 140 18.72 -8.68 17.94
N GLU A 141 20.04 -8.73 17.85
CA GLU A 141 20.89 -7.52 17.90
C GLU A 141 21.28 -7.00 16.51
N GLU A 142 21.53 -7.92 15.58
CA GLU A 142 22.09 -7.61 14.26
C GLU A 142 21.11 -6.84 13.36
N HIS A 143 21.59 -5.76 12.75
CA HIS A 143 20.86 -4.98 11.75
C HIS A 143 19.49 -4.44 12.26
N MET A 144 19.41 -4.18 13.56
CA MET A 144 18.23 -3.63 14.24
C MET A 144 18.34 -2.11 14.44
N ASN A 145 17.30 -1.41 14.00
CA ASN A 145 17.11 0.02 14.25
C ASN A 145 15.99 0.23 15.30
N PRO A 146 15.80 1.45 15.84
CA PRO A 146 14.78 1.70 16.86
C PRO A 146 13.37 1.23 16.45
N TYR A 147 12.97 1.45 15.19
CA TYR A 147 11.65 1.06 14.69
C TYR A 147 11.50 -0.46 14.55
N LYS A 148 12.55 -1.17 14.12
CA LYS A 148 12.56 -2.64 14.09
C LYS A 148 12.49 -3.21 15.51
N ARG A 149 13.20 -2.61 16.47
CA ARG A 149 13.13 -3.03 17.89
C ARG A 149 11.73 -2.81 18.46
N GLU A 150 11.08 -1.70 18.10
CA GLU A 150 9.73 -1.41 18.53
C GLU A 150 8.73 -2.42 17.96
N ILE A 151 8.72 -2.63 16.64
CA ILE A 151 7.78 -3.58 16.02
C ILE A 151 8.04 -5.02 16.46
N ALA A 152 9.29 -5.42 16.66
CA ALA A 152 9.67 -6.75 17.13
C ALA A 152 9.05 -7.13 18.49
N ARG A 153 8.68 -6.15 19.33
CA ARG A 153 8.00 -6.41 20.60
C ARG A 153 6.52 -6.76 20.43
N ALA A 154 5.93 -6.38 19.30
CA ALA A 154 4.52 -6.59 18.99
C ALA A 154 4.28 -7.69 17.94
N THR A 155 5.35 -8.21 17.34
CA THR A 155 5.33 -9.21 16.26
C THR A 155 6.17 -10.42 16.66
N ASN A 156 6.05 -11.51 15.91
CA ASN A 156 6.79 -12.75 16.13
C ASN A 156 6.61 -13.29 17.57
N PRO A 157 5.37 -13.51 18.02
CA PRO A 157 5.09 -13.91 19.41
C PRO A 157 5.74 -15.25 19.79
N ALA A 158 6.01 -16.11 18.81
CA ALA A 158 6.68 -17.39 19.00
C ALA A 158 8.21 -17.31 19.01
N GLY A 159 8.81 -16.11 18.81
CA GLY A 159 10.27 -15.95 18.79
C GLY A 159 10.96 -16.78 17.70
N ILE A 160 10.37 -16.86 16.51
CA ILE A 160 10.95 -17.64 15.40
C ILE A 160 12.20 -16.93 14.87
N HIS A 161 13.28 -17.68 14.75
CA HIS A 161 14.56 -17.25 14.16
C HIS A 161 14.82 -17.94 12.82
N GLY A 162 15.58 -17.27 11.95
CA GLY A 162 16.13 -17.86 10.72
C GLY A 162 15.68 -17.14 9.46
N THR A 163 15.73 -17.84 8.34
CA THR A 163 15.44 -17.30 7.00
C THR A 163 13.95 -17.10 6.79
N VAL A 164 13.59 -16.29 5.77
CA VAL A 164 12.20 -16.14 5.34
C VAL A 164 11.56 -17.49 4.97
N SER A 165 12.28 -18.35 4.25
CA SER A 165 11.86 -19.73 3.92
C SER A 165 11.53 -20.54 5.17
N ALA A 166 12.37 -20.45 6.21
CA ALA A 166 12.13 -21.17 7.46
C ALA A 166 10.86 -20.67 8.18
N ALA A 167 10.63 -19.34 8.17
CA ALA A 167 9.46 -18.71 8.77
C ALA A 167 8.15 -18.95 7.99
N MET A 168 8.24 -19.17 6.67
CA MET A 168 7.09 -19.46 5.81
C MET A 168 6.50 -20.85 6.02
N ARG A 169 7.26 -21.80 6.59
CA ARG A 169 6.71 -23.12 6.92
C ARG A 169 5.47 -22.97 7.80
N VAL A 170 4.38 -23.61 7.38
CA VAL A 170 3.05 -23.55 8.01
C VAL A 170 2.45 -22.14 8.15
N ALA A 171 2.99 -21.13 7.47
CA ALA A 171 2.37 -19.81 7.41
C ALA A 171 1.18 -19.82 6.44
N ASP A 172 0.15 -18.99 6.70
CA ASP A 172 -1.01 -18.90 5.82
C ASP A 172 -0.86 -17.84 4.74
N VAL A 173 -0.13 -16.76 5.07
CA VAL A 173 -0.05 -15.55 4.26
C VAL A 173 1.40 -15.13 4.11
N PHE A 174 1.81 -14.84 2.88
CA PHE A 174 3.06 -14.16 2.55
C PHE A 174 2.77 -12.79 1.94
N LEU A 175 3.39 -11.75 2.50
CA LEU A 175 3.33 -10.37 2.03
C LEU A 175 4.75 -9.90 1.69
N GLY A 176 5.08 -9.92 0.41
CA GLY A 176 6.34 -9.48 -0.14
C GLY A 176 6.38 -7.96 -0.31
N ARG A 177 7.39 -7.32 0.29
CA ARG A 177 7.71 -5.90 0.10
C ARG A 177 9.22 -5.69 0.21
N SER A 178 9.98 -6.55 -0.46
CA SER A 178 11.43 -6.65 -0.34
C SER A 178 12.12 -6.52 -1.71
N ALA A 179 12.56 -7.63 -2.28
CA ALA A 179 13.40 -7.72 -3.46
C ALA A 179 13.02 -8.93 -4.33
N PRO A 180 13.38 -8.92 -5.62
CA PRO A 180 13.11 -10.02 -6.53
C PRO A 180 13.74 -11.33 -6.06
N GLY A 181 13.05 -12.45 -6.31
CA GLY A 181 13.59 -13.82 -6.12
C GLY A 181 13.92 -14.18 -4.67
N THR A 182 13.25 -13.57 -3.69
CA THR A 182 13.54 -13.81 -2.26
C THR A 182 12.90 -15.08 -1.72
N ILE A 183 11.98 -15.69 -2.45
CA ILE A 183 11.31 -16.95 -2.10
C ILE A 183 11.24 -17.87 -3.31
N ALA A 184 11.16 -19.19 -3.07
CA ALA A 184 11.01 -20.22 -4.10
C ALA A 184 9.61 -20.86 -4.06
N VAL A 185 9.24 -21.57 -5.13
CA VAL A 185 7.99 -22.36 -5.18
C VAL A 185 7.91 -23.35 -4.02
N ALA A 186 9.04 -23.95 -3.64
CA ALA A 186 9.12 -24.87 -2.51
C ALA A 186 8.76 -24.21 -1.17
N ASP A 187 9.05 -22.92 -1.00
CA ASP A 187 8.69 -22.18 0.22
C ASP A 187 7.16 -22.01 0.31
N VAL A 188 6.51 -21.72 -0.81
CA VAL A 188 5.04 -21.61 -0.88
C VAL A 188 4.38 -22.98 -0.72
N ALA A 189 4.96 -24.03 -1.29
CA ALA A 189 4.46 -25.40 -1.11
C ALA A 189 4.55 -25.89 0.34
N ALA A 190 5.46 -25.31 1.15
CA ALA A 190 5.60 -25.63 2.57
C ALA A 190 4.70 -24.78 3.50
N MET A 191 3.91 -23.86 2.94
CA MET A 191 2.93 -23.06 3.68
C MET A 191 1.73 -23.91 4.13
N ALA A 192 0.86 -23.32 4.96
CA ALA A 192 -0.41 -23.93 5.34
C ALA A 192 -1.33 -24.12 4.13
N ARG A 193 -2.34 -24.99 4.28
CA ARG A 193 -3.36 -25.26 3.25
C ARG A 193 -3.99 -23.95 2.75
N ASP A 194 -4.27 -23.87 1.46
CA ASP A 194 -4.82 -22.69 0.79
C ASP A 194 -3.95 -21.42 1.04
N PRO A 195 -2.67 -21.40 0.56
CA PRO A 195 -1.76 -20.28 0.78
C PRO A 195 -2.22 -18.99 0.08
N ILE A 196 -2.02 -17.85 0.75
CA ILE A 196 -2.20 -16.51 0.17
C ILE A 196 -0.82 -15.88 -0.03
N VAL A 197 -0.50 -15.47 -1.26
CA VAL A 197 0.80 -14.89 -1.62
C VAL A 197 0.62 -13.55 -2.31
N PHE A 198 1.02 -12.47 -1.66
CA PHE A 198 1.09 -11.14 -2.27
C PHE A 198 2.56 -10.78 -2.53
N ALA A 199 3.03 -10.90 -3.76
CA ALA A 199 4.39 -10.57 -4.16
C ALA A 199 4.43 -9.16 -4.78
N MET A 200 4.73 -8.15 -3.94
CA MET A 200 4.54 -6.73 -4.27
C MET A 200 5.85 -5.97 -4.51
N ALA A 201 7.01 -6.65 -4.56
CA ALA A 201 8.23 -6.01 -5.03
C ALA A 201 8.06 -5.52 -6.49
N ASN A 202 8.62 -4.34 -6.75
CA ASN A 202 8.62 -3.70 -8.06
C ASN A 202 10.08 -3.42 -8.49
N PRO A 203 10.40 -3.50 -9.80
CA PRO A 203 9.52 -3.90 -10.90
C PRO A 203 9.33 -5.42 -11.01
N GLU A 204 10.21 -6.21 -10.40
CA GLU A 204 10.14 -7.67 -10.41
C GLU A 204 9.71 -8.18 -9.02
N PRO A 205 8.66 -9.03 -8.96
CA PRO A 205 8.12 -9.51 -7.68
C PRO A 205 9.05 -10.51 -6.99
N GLU A 206 8.78 -10.78 -5.72
CA GLU A 206 9.52 -11.79 -4.93
C GLU A 206 9.48 -13.18 -5.58
N ILE A 207 8.38 -13.50 -6.28
CA ILE A 207 8.18 -14.68 -7.10
C ILE A 207 7.16 -14.35 -8.20
N LEU A 208 7.38 -14.88 -9.40
CA LEU A 208 6.47 -14.66 -10.54
C LEU A 208 5.15 -15.43 -10.34
N PRO A 209 3.98 -14.82 -10.60
CA PRO A 209 2.67 -15.48 -10.45
C PRO A 209 2.52 -16.79 -11.22
N GLU A 210 3.17 -16.92 -12.37
CA GLU A 210 3.16 -18.11 -13.22
C GLU A 210 3.72 -19.34 -12.48
N ALA A 211 4.69 -19.13 -11.59
CA ALA A 211 5.30 -20.19 -10.80
C ALA A 211 4.40 -20.66 -9.65
N LEU A 212 3.31 -19.93 -9.35
CA LEU A 212 2.40 -20.20 -8.24
C LEU A 212 1.09 -20.87 -8.67
N VAL A 213 0.89 -21.09 -9.97
CA VAL A 213 -0.28 -21.78 -10.51
C VAL A 213 -0.38 -23.17 -9.91
N GLY A 214 -1.50 -23.46 -9.23
CA GLY A 214 -1.72 -24.74 -8.54
C GLY A 214 -0.96 -24.91 -7.21
N VAL A 215 -0.18 -23.91 -6.79
CA VAL A 215 0.60 -23.94 -5.52
C VAL A 215 -0.01 -23.00 -4.49
N ALA A 216 -0.30 -21.75 -4.88
CA ALA A 216 -0.99 -20.79 -4.03
C ALA A 216 -2.47 -20.73 -4.39
N ARG A 217 -3.33 -20.58 -3.38
CA ARG A 217 -4.78 -20.42 -3.59
C ARG A 217 -5.14 -19.01 -4.04
N VAL A 218 -4.40 -18.03 -3.54
CA VAL A 218 -4.60 -16.61 -3.87
C VAL A 218 -3.25 -15.97 -4.15
N VAL A 219 -3.14 -15.30 -5.30
CA VAL A 219 -1.93 -14.56 -5.70
C VAL A 219 -2.29 -13.11 -6.00
N GLY A 220 -1.50 -12.16 -5.52
CA GLY A 220 -1.62 -10.74 -5.84
C GLY A 220 -0.24 -10.11 -6.03
N THR A 221 -0.16 -9.03 -6.80
CA THR A 221 1.13 -8.35 -7.08
C THR A 221 0.97 -6.83 -7.14
N GLY A 222 2.08 -6.09 -7.18
CA GLY A 222 2.06 -4.65 -7.46
C GLY A 222 1.89 -4.30 -8.95
N ARG A 223 1.96 -5.30 -9.83
CA ARG A 223 2.01 -5.16 -11.29
C ARG A 223 0.62 -5.15 -11.91
N SER A 224 0.40 -4.26 -12.88
CA SER A 224 -0.92 -4.06 -13.53
C SER A 224 -1.23 -5.09 -14.60
N ASP A 225 -0.22 -5.80 -15.09
CA ASP A 225 -0.39 -6.85 -16.11
C ASP A 225 -0.83 -8.20 -15.52
N TYR A 226 -0.88 -8.32 -14.19
CA TYR A 226 -1.44 -9.49 -13.49
C TYR A 226 -2.79 -9.18 -12.84
N PRO A 227 -3.65 -10.20 -12.64
CA PRO A 227 -4.82 -10.09 -11.77
C PRO A 227 -4.44 -9.68 -10.34
N ASN A 228 -5.39 -9.10 -9.61
CA ASN A 228 -5.20 -8.65 -8.21
C ASN A 228 -4.01 -7.70 -8.03
N GLN A 229 -4.03 -6.60 -8.79
CA GLN A 229 -3.06 -5.53 -8.58
C GLN A 229 -3.33 -4.82 -7.25
N ILE A 230 -2.38 -4.88 -6.33
CA ILE A 230 -2.38 -4.17 -5.06
C ILE A 230 -1.75 -2.79 -5.30
N ASN A 231 -2.59 -1.81 -5.61
CA ASN A 231 -2.17 -0.48 -6.06
C ASN A 231 -2.59 0.63 -5.09
N ASN A 232 -1.65 1.48 -4.68
CA ASN A 232 -1.90 2.64 -3.80
C ASN A 232 -2.99 3.59 -4.30
N SER A 233 -3.17 3.66 -5.63
CA SER A 233 -4.19 4.48 -6.28
C SER A 233 -5.62 4.14 -5.84
N LEU A 234 -5.85 2.94 -5.31
CA LEU A 234 -7.13 2.52 -4.75
C LEU A 234 -7.45 3.21 -3.42
N ALA A 235 -6.44 3.66 -2.67
CA ALA A 235 -6.62 4.30 -1.37
C ALA A 235 -6.49 5.82 -1.43
N PHE A 236 -5.37 6.33 -1.96
CA PHE A 236 -4.99 7.74 -1.81
C PHE A 236 -6.10 8.74 -2.20
N PRO A 237 -6.73 8.65 -3.40
CA PRO A 237 -7.72 9.64 -3.82
C PRO A 237 -8.95 9.68 -2.92
N GLY A 238 -9.50 8.50 -2.58
CA GLY A 238 -10.71 8.39 -1.77
C GLY A 238 -10.48 8.80 -0.31
N VAL A 239 -9.34 8.37 0.25
CA VAL A 239 -8.93 8.70 1.62
C VAL A 239 -8.76 10.20 1.80
N PHE A 240 -8.01 10.85 0.90
CA PHE A 240 -7.82 12.30 0.97
C PHE A 240 -9.12 13.05 0.72
N ARG A 241 -9.95 12.59 -0.22
CA ARG A 241 -11.24 13.21 -0.48
C ARG A 241 -12.11 13.22 0.77
N GLY A 242 -12.25 12.07 1.45
CA GLY A 242 -13.01 11.95 2.69
C GLY A 242 -12.45 12.83 3.81
N ALA A 243 -11.13 12.89 3.97
CA ALA A 243 -10.48 13.76 4.96
C ALA A 243 -10.76 15.26 4.69
N LEU A 244 -10.75 15.68 3.42
CA LEU A 244 -11.04 17.06 3.02
C LEU A 244 -12.52 17.41 3.19
N ASP A 245 -13.44 16.52 2.81
CA ASP A 245 -14.88 16.76 2.91
C ASP A 245 -15.34 17.03 4.35
N VAL A 246 -14.65 16.44 5.35
CA VAL A 246 -14.95 16.64 6.78
C VAL A 246 -14.02 17.63 7.48
N HIS A 247 -13.12 18.29 6.73
CA HIS A 247 -12.07 19.15 7.27
C HIS A 247 -11.27 18.48 8.41
N ALA A 248 -10.93 17.20 8.22
CA ALA A 248 -10.16 16.44 9.20
C ALA A 248 -8.82 17.14 9.49
N ARG A 249 -8.48 17.30 10.77
CA ARG A 249 -7.19 17.87 11.18
C ARG A 249 -6.07 16.83 11.20
N THR A 250 -6.43 15.56 11.31
CA THR A 250 -5.51 14.44 11.43
C THR A 250 -5.92 13.31 10.50
N PHE A 251 -4.95 12.44 10.21
CA PHE A 251 -5.21 11.17 9.54
C PHE A 251 -4.80 10.02 10.47
N ASP A 252 -5.77 9.54 11.25
CA ASP A 252 -5.56 8.56 12.31
C ASP A 252 -5.75 7.11 11.83
N ASP A 253 -5.55 6.16 12.74
CA ASP A 253 -5.62 4.73 12.42
C ASP A 253 -7.05 4.23 12.20
N THR A 254 -8.06 4.89 12.79
CA THR A 254 -9.47 4.55 12.57
C THR A 254 -9.90 4.88 11.15
N MET A 255 -9.45 6.02 10.61
CA MET A 255 -9.68 6.39 9.22
C MET A 255 -9.01 5.42 8.24
N LYS A 256 -7.81 4.94 8.55
CA LYS A 256 -7.10 3.93 7.72
C LYS A 256 -7.85 2.61 7.68
N LEU A 257 -8.29 2.12 8.84
CA LEU A 257 -9.08 0.88 8.94
C LEU A 257 -10.41 1.02 8.19
N ALA A 258 -11.13 2.12 8.39
CA ALA A 258 -12.37 2.40 7.68
C ALA A 258 -12.18 2.42 6.16
N ALA A 259 -11.10 3.03 5.68
CA ALA A 259 -10.76 3.03 4.25
C ALA A 259 -10.49 1.61 3.72
N ALA A 260 -9.75 0.80 4.46
CA ALA A 260 -9.46 -0.58 4.05
C ALA A 260 -10.72 -1.44 3.97
N TRP A 261 -11.62 -1.33 4.96
CA TRP A 261 -12.90 -2.05 4.93
C TRP A 261 -13.81 -1.56 3.82
N ALA A 262 -13.89 -0.24 3.60
CA ALA A 262 -14.66 0.33 2.50
C ALA A 262 -14.18 -0.18 1.14
N ILE A 263 -12.86 -0.25 0.91
CA ILE A 263 -12.30 -0.82 -0.32
C ILE A 263 -12.61 -2.31 -0.43
N ALA A 264 -12.46 -3.07 0.67
CA ALA A 264 -12.75 -4.50 0.65
C ALA A 264 -14.21 -4.79 0.29
N ASP A 265 -15.14 -3.97 0.80
CA ASP A 265 -16.58 -4.14 0.61
C ASP A 265 -17.09 -3.69 -0.77
N LEU A 266 -16.25 -3.04 -1.59
CA LEU A 266 -16.55 -2.82 -3.02
C LEU A 266 -16.60 -4.13 -3.80
N VAL A 267 -15.93 -5.17 -3.31
CA VAL A 267 -15.98 -6.52 -3.90
C VAL A 267 -17.10 -7.30 -3.18
N PRO A 268 -18.18 -7.69 -3.89
CA PRO A 268 -19.26 -8.45 -3.29
C PRO A 268 -18.78 -9.79 -2.73
N ALA A 269 -19.40 -10.25 -1.64
CA ALA A 269 -19.09 -11.54 -1.06
C ALA A 269 -19.29 -12.66 -2.09
N VAL A 270 -18.27 -13.52 -2.24
CA VAL A 270 -18.32 -14.67 -3.14
C VAL A 270 -19.28 -15.71 -2.56
N ALA A 271 -20.36 -16.03 -3.30
CA ALA A 271 -21.31 -17.06 -2.91
C ALA A 271 -20.61 -18.39 -2.60
N GLU A 272 -21.10 -19.16 -1.62
CA GLU A 272 -20.52 -20.45 -1.18
C GLU A 272 -20.29 -21.42 -2.36
N ALA A 273 -21.22 -21.47 -3.32
CA ALA A 273 -21.10 -22.29 -4.53
C ALA A 273 -19.89 -21.88 -5.39
N THR A 274 -19.59 -20.58 -5.45
CA THR A 274 -18.46 -20.02 -6.20
C THR A 274 -17.14 -20.20 -5.45
N ARG A 275 -17.13 -20.26 -4.11
CA ARG A 275 -15.93 -20.59 -3.31
C ARG A 275 -15.41 -22.01 -3.58
N ARG A 276 -16.30 -22.97 -3.81
CA ARG A 276 -15.95 -24.35 -4.18
C ARG A 276 -15.49 -24.45 -5.64
N ALA A 277 -16.14 -23.76 -6.57
CA ALA A 277 -15.74 -23.69 -7.98
C ALA A 277 -14.43 -22.92 -8.21
N ALA A 278 -14.09 -21.96 -7.32
CA ALA A 278 -12.84 -21.20 -7.33
C ALA A 278 -11.57 -22.05 -7.19
N ALA A 279 -11.69 -23.32 -6.79
CA ALA A 279 -10.59 -24.26 -6.77
C ALA A 279 -10.11 -24.63 -8.18
N ASP A 280 -10.95 -24.46 -9.22
CA ASP A 280 -10.73 -25.03 -10.55
C ASP A 280 -10.54 -24.01 -11.70
N SER A 281 -10.57 -22.70 -11.43
CA SER A 281 -10.04 -21.59 -12.26
C SER A 281 -10.85 -20.31 -12.04
N ASP A 282 -10.17 -19.17 -12.19
CA ASP A 282 -10.72 -17.84 -12.49
C ASP A 282 -11.41 -17.01 -11.41
N VAL A 283 -11.87 -17.56 -10.29
CA VAL A 283 -12.53 -16.72 -9.25
C VAL A 283 -11.53 -15.94 -8.39
N ALA A 284 -10.26 -16.34 -8.35
CA ALA A 284 -9.21 -15.57 -7.67
C ALA A 284 -8.95 -14.19 -8.30
N ARG A 285 -9.64 -13.77 -9.37
CA ARG A 285 -9.26 -12.63 -10.21
C ARG A 285 -9.56 -11.22 -9.67
N ARG A 286 -10.29 -11.06 -8.54
CA ARG A 286 -10.62 -9.72 -7.99
C ARG A 286 -10.63 -9.70 -6.47
N LEU A 287 -9.53 -9.25 -5.87
CA LEU A 287 -9.41 -9.02 -4.42
C LEU A 287 -9.59 -7.55 -4.02
N VAL A 288 -9.33 -6.64 -4.96
CA VAL A 288 -9.29 -5.18 -4.80
C VAL A 288 -9.51 -4.52 -6.16
#